data_AF-A0AAU3USJ9-F1
#
_entry.id   AF-A0AAU3USJ9-F1
#
_cell.length_a   1.000
_cell.length_b   1.000
_cell.length_c   1.000
_cell.angle_alpha   90.00
_cell.angle_beta   90.00
_cell.angle_gamma   90.00
#
_symmetry.space_group_name_H-M   'P 1'
#
loop_
_entity.id
_entity.type
_entity.pdbx_description
1 polymer ?
#
loop_
_entity_poly.entity_id
_entity_poly.type
_entity_poly.pdbx_seq_one_letter_code
_entity_poly.pdbx_strand_id
1 'polypeptide(L)'
;MAGTRWLLIETFGDDEPTVIGLGSAPKKFVPLAQMLRQRETLATIKGAIAATADALAPVEMISEDGRRRTVTVPQLITPERMHSVLLWSGPVEEPVPPRDPVGAWYFNLSTSKSTRSDDLLDLYGVAPHERAREHAIAGVFTRVITNTDESDALAKVVRSAPGTEHQAVWTVRRDDGALRAAHFSCRILEELTAAGESEVFMRGVTHDIGDATNVTGAPPPVILEHRVLDAAAADGEFRAIVDLRTLRLMRWMGPAMPEIAWQSLSGEPDPAIHPDDLSIAKTMSRELAHTRTNGTLRLRTLDGEWKPVYAKAVLMALDQHTTAALVTVRDPETDE
;
A
#
# COMPACT_ATOMS: atom_id res chain seq x y z
N MET A 1 -30.10 -9.39 17.82
CA MET A 1 -29.91 -10.14 16.56
C MET A 1 -28.75 -9.47 15.83
N ALA A 2 -27.67 -10.19 15.53
CA ALA A 2 -26.59 -9.60 14.73
C ALA A 2 -27.13 -9.40 13.31
N GLY A 3 -27.28 -8.14 12.89
CA GLY A 3 -27.77 -7.77 11.56
C GLY A 3 -26.86 -8.27 10.44
N THR A 4 -27.37 -8.22 9.21
CA THR A 4 -26.62 -8.60 8.02
C THR A 4 -25.43 -7.64 7.86
N ARG A 5 -24.23 -8.20 7.73
CA ARG A 5 -22.98 -7.41 7.62
C ARG A 5 -22.60 -7.15 6.16
N TRP A 6 -21.86 -6.08 5.93
CA TRP A 6 -21.20 -5.80 4.66
C TRP A 6 -20.16 -6.88 4.33
N LEU A 7 -20.05 -7.22 3.06
CA LEU A 7 -18.94 -7.95 2.47
C LEU A 7 -18.04 -6.95 1.75
N LEU A 8 -16.73 -7.06 1.94
CA LEU A 8 -15.77 -6.38 1.09
C LEU A 8 -15.20 -7.41 0.11
N ILE A 9 -15.38 -7.14 -1.19
CA ILE A 9 -15.05 -8.07 -2.27
C ILE A 9 -14.08 -7.36 -3.21
N GLU A 10 -12.89 -7.89 -3.41
CA GLU A 10 -11.93 -7.34 -4.36
C GLU A 10 -12.25 -7.77 -5.79
N THR A 11 -11.85 -6.93 -6.74
CA THR A 11 -11.98 -7.12 -8.19
C THR A 11 -10.71 -6.65 -8.90
N PHE A 12 -9.53 -7.01 -8.39
CA PHE A 12 -8.27 -6.39 -8.82
C PHE A 12 -7.87 -6.69 -10.27
N GLY A 13 -8.27 -7.85 -10.79
CA GLY A 13 -7.98 -8.29 -12.16
C GLY A 13 -9.15 -9.07 -12.75
N ASP A 14 -8.87 -9.87 -13.78
CA ASP A 14 -9.90 -10.59 -14.54
C ASP A 14 -10.34 -11.93 -13.91
N ASP A 15 -9.69 -12.32 -12.81
CA ASP A 15 -10.04 -13.53 -12.05
C ASP A 15 -11.38 -13.41 -11.30
N GLU A 16 -11.89 -14.52 -10.76
CA GLU A 16 -13.11 -14.51 -9.97
C GLU A 16 -12.96 -13.56 -8.74
N PRO A 17 -13.92 -12.64 -8.51
CA PRO A 17 -13.91 -11.78 -7.34
C PRO A 17 -13.88 -12.58 -6.03
N THR A 18 -13.06 -12.15 -5.09
CA THR A 18 -12.93 -12.83 -3.80
C THR A 18 -13.25 -11.92 -2.61
N VAL A 19 -13.74 -12.54 -1.54
CA VAL A 19 -14.11 -11.85 -0.30
C VAL A 19 -12.88 -11.64 0.55
N ILE A 20 -12.63 -10.39 0.88
CA ILE A 20 -11.51 -9.94 1.73
C ILE A 20 -11.98 -9.36 3.07
N GLY A 21 -13.28 -9.14 3.27
CA GLY A 21 -13.85 -8.70 4.55
C GLY A 21 -15.31 -9.11 4.77
N LEU A 22 -15.69 -9.29 6.05
CA LEU A 22 -17.07 -9.54 6.51
C LEU A 22 -17.37 -8.69 7.76
N GLY A 23 -18.08 -7.58 7.56
CA GLY A 23 -17.98 -6.43 8.47
C GLY A 23 -16.49 -6.08 8.65
N SER A 24 -16.09 -5.71 9.86
CA SER A 24 -14.69 -5.41 10.17
C SER A 24 -13.79 -6.64 10.32
N ALA A 25 -14.27 -7.86 10.01
CA ALA A 25 -13.47 -9.08 10.14
C ALA A 25 -12.74 -9.42 8.81
N PRO A 26 -11.39 -9.47 8.79
CA PRO A 26 -10.62 -9.87 7.62
C PRO A 26 -10.97 -11.27 7.09
N LYS A 27 -10.90 -11.46 5.78
CA LYS A 27 -11.05 -12.74 5.07
C LYS A 27 -9.91 -12.95 4.09
N LYS A 28 -9.48 -14.21 3.93
CA LYS A 28 -8.35 -14.60 3.09
C LYS A 28 -8.78 -14.92 1.67
N PHE A 29 -8.96 -13.88 0.84
CA PHE A 29 -9.35 -13.99 -0.58
C PHE A 29 -10.31 -15.15 -0.87
N VAL A 30 -11.43 -15.21 -0.13
CA VAL A 30 -12.34 -16.36 -0.17
C VAL A 30 -13.21 -16.26 -1.42
N PRO A 31 -13.19 -17.23 -2.35
CA PRO A 31 -14.02 -17.18 -3.55
C PRO A 31 -15.51 -17.04 -3.19
N LEU A 32 -16.24 -16.20 -3.93
CA LEU A 32 -17.65 -15.93 -3.64
C LEU A 32 -18.50 -17.20 -3.57
N ALA A 33 -18.24 -18.16 -4.46
CA ALA A 33 -18.95 -19.44 -4.50
C ALA A 33 -18.74 -20.30 -3.23
N GLN A 34 -17.63 -20.13 -2.50
CA GLN A 34 -17.39 -20.84 -1.25
C GLN A 34 -18.19 -20.22 -0.09
N MET A 35 -18.37 -18.89 -0.11
CA MET A 35 -19.09 -18.18 0.95
C MET A 35 -20.61 -18.20 0.74
N LEU A 36 -21.07 -18.20 -0.50
CA LEU A 36 -22.48 -18.15 -0.87
C LEU A 36 -22.90 -19.48 -1.51
N ARG A 37 -23.40 -20.40 -0.67
CA ARG A 37 -23.73 -21.77 -1.09
C ARG A 37 -25.00 -21.90 -1.93
N GLN A 38 -25.93 -20.95 -1.80
CA GLN A 38 -27.18 -20.96 -2.57
C GLN A 38 -26.95 -20.37 -3.96
N ARG A 39 -27.24 -21.16 -5.01
CA ARG A 39 -26.96 -20.80 -6.41
C ARG A 39 -27.67 -19.52 -6.86
N GLU A 40 -28.94 -19.37 -6.50
CA GLU A 40 -29.74 -18.18 -6.87
C GLU A 40 -29.16 -16.93 -6.21
N THR A 41 -28.86 -16.97 -4.91
CA THR A 41 -28.22 -15.86 -4.19
C THR A 41 -26.86 -15.50 -4.78
N LEU A 42 -26.05 -16.50 -5.14
CA LEU A 42 -24.76 -16.29 -5.80
C LEU A 42 -24.94 -15.61 -7.17
N ALA A 43 -25.93 -16.03 -7.97
CA ALA A 43 -26.21 -15.44 -9.28
C ALA A 43 -26.66 -13.97 -9.14
N THR A 44 -27.58 -13.67 -8.22
CA THR A 44 -28.02 -12.29 -7.94
C THR A 44 -26.84 -11.42 -7.50
N ILE A 45 -25.98 -11.91 -6.62
CA ILE A 45 -24.81 -11.18 -6.13
C ILE A 45 -23.80 -10.95 -7.25
N LYS A 46 -23.50 -11.94 -8.08
CA LYS A 46 -22.63 -11.76 -9.26
C LYS A 46 -23.20 -10.72 -10.23
N GLY A 47 -24.52 -10.76 -10.47
CA GLY A 47 -25.20 -9.74 -11.27
C GLY A 47 -25.10 -8.33 -10.67
N ALA A 48 -25.20 -8.20 -9.34
CA ALA A 48 -25.05 -6.92 -8.63
C ALA A 48 -23.65 -6.33 -8.84
N ILE A 49 -22.63 -7.16 -8.68
CA ILE A 49 -21.23 -6.77 -8.84
C ILE A 49 -20.96 -6.35 -10.28
N ALA A 50 -21.44 -7.11 -11.26
CA ALA A 50 -21.32 -6.77 -12.68
C ALA A 50 -22.00 -5.44 -13.01
N ALA A 51 -23.27 -5.25 -12.59
CA ALA A 51 -23.99 -4.00 -12.79
C ALA A 51 -23.28 -2.80 -12.13
N THR A 52 -22.63 -3.02 -10.98
CA THR A 52 -21.84 -1.99 -10.28
C THR A 52 -20.55 -1.67 -11.03
N ALA A 53 -19.88 -2.69 -11.59
CA ALA A 53 -18.68 -2.51 -12.40
C ALA A 53 -19.01 -1.74 -13.69
N ASP A 54 -20.15 -2.02 -14.32
CA ASP A 54 -20.61 -1.33 -15.53
C ASP A 54 -21.01 0.13 -15.25
N ALA A 55 -21.69 0.38 -14.13
CA ALA A 55 -22.17 1.71 -13.76
C ALA A 55 -21.10 2.58 -13.09
N LEU A 56 -20.09 1.97 -12.45
CA LEU A 56 -19.14 2.61 -11.54
C LEU A 56 -19.80 3.51 -10.48
N ALA A 57 -21.03 3.14 -10.10
CA ALA A 57 -21.85 3.85 -9.12
C ALA A 57 -22.55 2.84 -8.21
N PRO A 58 -23.05 3.28 -7.03
CA PRO A 58 -23.84 2.41 -6.17
C PRO A 58 -25.04 1.82 -6.91
N VAL A 59 -25.27 0.52 -6.76
CA VAL A 59 -26.41 -0.20 -7.33
C VAL A 59 -27.24 -0.81 -6.22
N GLU A 60 -28.55 -0.77 -6.42
CA GLU A 60 -29.52 -1.39 -5.54
C GLU A 60 -30.46 -2.27 -6.35
N MET A 61 -30.68 -3.51 -5.87
CA MET A 61 -31.58 -4.46 -6.50
C MET A 61 -32.47 -5.11 -5.44
N ILE A 62 -33.73 -5.32 -5.81
CA ILE A 62 -34.69 -6.08 -5.01
C ILE A 62 -34.88 -7.44 -5.69
N SER A 63 -34.92 -8.52 -4.91
CA SER A 63 -35.18 -9.87 -5.43
C SER A 63 -36.56 -9.97 -6.08
N GLU A 64 -36.74 -10.92 -7.00
CA GLU A 64 -38.01 -11.12 -7.71
C GLU A 64 -39.21 -11.36 -6.77
N ASP A 65 -38.98 -12.01 -5.62
CA ASP A 65 -40.00 -12.25 -4.61
C ASP A 65 -40.30 -11.02 -3.71
N GLY A 66 -39.60 -9.91 -3.91
CA GLY A 66 -39.75 -8.67 -3.17
C GLY A 66 -39.24 -8.72 -1.72
N ARG A 67 -38.56 -9.80 -1.31
CA ARG A 67 -38.19 -10.01 0.11
C ARG A 67 -36.79 -9.57 0.47
N ARG A 68 -35.87 -9.51 -0.49
CA ARG A 68 -34.47 -9.19 -0.26
C ARG A 68 -34.03 -7.96 -1.04
N ARG A 69 -33.20 -7.15 -0.40
CA ARG A 69 -32.53 -5.99 -0.98
C ARG A 69 -31.04 -6.27 -1.00
N THR A 70 -30.40 -6.05 -2.14
CA THR A 70 -28.96 -6.12 -2.32
C THR A 70 -28.45 -4.75 -2.71
N VAL A 71 -27.47 -4.24 -1.97
CA VAL A 71 -26.83 -2.94 -2.19
C VAL A 71 -25.35 -3.17 -2.43
N THR A 72 -24.82 -2.55 -3.48
CA THR A 72 -23.40 -2.58 -3.82
C THR A 72 -22.88 -1.16 -3.95
N VAL A 73 -21.67 -0.94 -3.44
CA VAL A 73 -20.99 0.37 -3.49
C VAL A 73 -19.58 0.15 -4.03
N PRO A 74 -19.24 0.71 -5.21
CA PRO A 74 -17.91 0.56 -5.78
C PRO A 74 -16.88 1.31 -4.96
N GLN A 75 -15.66 0.78 -4.89
CA GLN A 75 -14.48 1.46 -4.36
C GLN A 75 -13.56 1.75 -5.54
N LEU A 76 -13.60 2.99 -5.98
CA LEU A 76 -12.92 3.46 -7.19
C LEU A 76 -11.49 3.89 -6.87
N ILE A 77 -10.55 3.54 -7.74
CA ILE A 77 -9.20 4.11 -7.71
C ILE A 77 -9.08 5.34 -8.60
N THR A 78 -9.76 5.30 -9.75
CA THR A 78 -9.98 6.42 -10.66
C THR A 78 -11.46 6.43 -11.02
N PRO A 79 -12.01 7.52 -11.58
CA PRO A 79 -13.41 7.56 -11.98
C PRO A 79 -13.84 6.42 -12.92
N GLU A 80 -12.90 5.82 -13.64
CA GLU A 80 -13.10 4.78 -14.65
C GLU A 80 -12.75 3.36 -14.16
N ARG A 81 -12.23 3.21 -12.93
CA ARG A 81 -11.74 1.91 -12.46
C ARG A 81 -12.09 1.62 -11.01
N MET A 82 -12.79 0.51 -10.83
CA MET A 82 -13.10 -0.10 -9.54
C MET A 82 -12.01 -1.09 -9.11
N HIS A 83 -11.66 -1.09 -7.82
CA HIS A 83 -10.77 -2.09 -7.22
C HIS A 83 -11.50 -3.10 -6.35
N SER A 84 -12.60 -2.68 -5.73
CA SER A 84 -13.40 -3.55 -4.88
C SER A 84 -14.83 -3.03 -4.82
N VAL A 85 -15.73 -3.85 -4.28
CA VAL A 85 -17.12 -3.51 -4.03
C VAL A 85 -17.49 -3.89 -2.61
N LEU A 86 -18.14 -2.96 -1.91
CA LEU A 86 -18.85 -3.25 -0.67
C LEU A 86 -20.22 -3.78 -1.04
N LEU A 87 -20.61 -4.93 -0.51
CA LEU A 87 -21.88 -5.58 -0.79
C LEU A 87 -22.64 -5.88 0.49
N TRP A 88 -23.90 -5.50 0.54
CA TRP A 88 -24.84 -5.89 1.60
C TRP A 88 -26.05 -6.55 0.97
N SER A 89 -26.56 -7.61 1.59
CA SER A 89 -27.78 -8.27 1.13
C SER A 89 -28.60 -8.78 2.31
N GLY A 90 -29.75 -8.16 2.56
CA GLY A 90 -30.64 -8.47 3.67
C GLY A 90 -32.12 -8.42 3.29
N PRO A 91 -33.03 -8.64 4.24
CA PRO A 91 -34.46 -8.35 4.07
C PRO A 91 -34.70 -6.89 3.65
N VAL A 92 -35.71 -6.63 2.83
CA VAL A 92 -36.04 -5.26 2.35
C VAL A 92 -36.29 -4.29 3.51
N GLU A 93 -36.93 -4.75 4.59
CA GLU A 93 -37.24 -3.93 5.77
C GLU A 93 -36.04 -3.75 6.72
N GLU A 94 -34.95 -4.50 6.52
CA GLU A 94 -33.74 -4.33 7.35
C GLU A 94 -33.00 -3.05 6.92
N PRO A 95 -32.75 -2.10 7.82
CA PRO A 95 -31.96 -0.92 7.48
C PRO A 95 -30.54 -1.35 7.13
N VAL A 96 -30.01 -0.77 6.06
CA VAL A 96 -28.62 -1.01 5.64
C VAL A 96 -27.69 -0.44 6.73
N PRO A 97 -26.79 -1.25 7.31
CA PRO A 97 -25.90 -0.78 8.37
C PRO A 97 -24.90 0.24 7.83
N PRO A 98 -24.33 1.09 8.70
CA PRO A 98 -23.22 1.96 8.30
C PRO A 98 -22.06 1.12 7.78
N ARG A 99 -21.34 1.68 6.81
CA ARG A 99 -20.15 1.05 6.21
C ARG A 99 -18.90 1.48 6.95
N ASP A 100 -17.97 0.54 7.10
CA ASP A 100 -16.61 0.86 7.49
C ASP A 100 -15.92 1.66 6.36
N PRO A 101 -14.99 2.57 6.68
CA PRO A 101 -14.15 3.23 5.68
C PRO A 101 -13.28 2.21 4.91
N VAL A 102 -13.27 2.32 3.59
CA VAL A 102 -12.44 1.52 2.69
C VAL A 102 -11.87 2.47 1.63
N GLY A 103 -10.61 2.28 1.25
CA GLY A 103 -9.97 3.08 0.21
C GLY A 103 -9.12 2.22 -0.72
N ALA A 104 -9.23 2.46 -2.02
CA ALA A 104 -8.43 1.82 -3.05
C ALA A 104 -7.07 2.50 -3.25
N TRP A 105 -6.06 1.71 -3.66
CA TRP A 105 -4.73 2.17 -4.05
C TRP A 105 -4.07 1.20 -5.03
N TYR A 106 -3.05 1.66 -5.76
CA TYR A 106 -2.10 0.76 -6.42
C TYR A 106 -0.67 1.27 -6.30
N PHE A 107 0.29 0.35 -6.43
CA PHE A 107 1.68 0.67 -6.78
C PHE A 107 1.93 0.26 -8.22
N ASN A 108 2.40 1.18 -9.04
CA ASN A 108 3.03 0.83 -10.31
C ASN A 108 4.47 0.43 -9.97
N LEU A 109 4.76 -0.87 -9.98
CA LEU A 109 6.07 -1.41 -9.59
C LEU A 109 7.13 -1.15 -10.67
N SER A 110 6.71 -0.98 -11.94
CA SER A 110 7.58 -0.57 -13.04
C SER A 110 8.09 0.86 -12.87
N THR A 111 7.24 1.77 -12.40
CA THR A 111 7.58 3.20 -12.21
C THR A 111 7.81 3.61 -10.76
N SER A 112 7.64 2.68 -9.81
CA SER A 112 7.72 2.88 -8.34
C SER A 112 6.89 4.06 -7.80
N LYS A 113 5.76 4.31 -8.46
CA LYS A 113 4.76 5.30 -8.02
C LYS A 113 3.60 4.60 -7.33
N SER A 114 3.04 5.27 -6.33
CA SER A 114 1.83 4.87 -5.63
C SER A 114 0.72 5.86 -5.94
N THR A 115 -0.47 5.34 -6.20
CA THR A 115 -1.68 6.12 -6.44
C THR A 115 -2.75 5.76 -5.42
N ARG A 116 -3.47 6.77 -4.92
CA ARG A 116 -4.49 6.66 -3.86
C ARG A 116 -5.83 7.19 -4.33
N SER A 117 -6.90 6.51 -3.92
CA SER A 117 -8.27 7.01 -4.06
C SER A 117 -8.57 8.13 -3.06
N ASP A 118 -9.61 8.91 -3.33
CA ASP A 118 -10.10 9.92 -2.38
C ASP A 118 -10.61 9.27 -1.09
N ASP A 119 -11.33 8.14 -1.19
CA ASP A 119 -11.80 7.40 -0.01
C ASP A 119 -10.64 6.94 0.90
N LEU A 120 -9.48 6.60 0.31
CA LEU A 120 -8.28 6.28 1.09
C LEU A 120 -7.72 7.52 1.80
N LEU A 121 -7.74 8.68 1.14
CA LEU A 121 -7.31 9.95 1.74
C LEU A 121 -8.28 10.39 2.85
N ASP A 122 -9.58 10.09 2.72
CA ASP A 122 -10.59 10.28 3.78
C ASP A 122 -10.37 9.34 4.97
N LEU A 123 -10.07 8.06 4.72
CA LEU A 123 -9.66 7.08 5.74
C LEU A 123 -8.41 7.55 6.49
N TYR A 124 -7.54 8.26 5.80
CA TYR A 124 -6.32 8.85 6.33
C TYR A 124 -6.53 10.19 7.05
N GLY A 125 -7.71 10.81 6.92
CA GLY A 125 -8.00 12.12 7.51
C GLY A 125 -7.31 13.29 6.80
N VAL A 126 -6.85 13.10 5.56
CA VAL A 126 -6.12 14.13 4.80
C VAL A 126 -7.09 15.24 4.38
N ALA A 127 -6.78 16.47 4.75
CA ALA A 127 -7.58 17.63 4.37
C ALA A 127 -7.60 17.80 2.84
N PRO A 128 -8.74 18.19 2.22
CA PRO A 128 -8.86 18.26 0.76
C PRO A 128 -7.77 19.07 0.04
N HIS A 129 -7.24 20.13 0.67
CA HIS A 129 -6.21 21.00 0.10
C HIS A 129 -4.79 20.44 0.22
N GLU A 130 -4.58 19.39 1.00
CA GLU A 130 -3.29 18.70 1.20
C GLU A 130 -3.22 17.37 0.44
N ARG A 131 -4.27 17.04 -0.33
CA ARG A 131 -4.39 15.75 -1.02
C ARG A 131 -3.39 15.63 -2.16
N ALA A 132 -2.40 14.77 -1.97
CA ALA A 132 -1.59 14.21 -3.04
C ALA A 132 -2.07 12.78 -3.36
N ARG A 133 -2.61 12.58 -4.56
CA ARG A 133 -3.03 11.25 -5.03
C ARG A 133 -1.85 10.37 -5.43
N GLU A 134 -0.76 10.98 -5.91
CA GLU A 134 0.43 10.28 -6.36
C GLU A 134 1.66 10.69 -5.56
N HIS A 135 2.52 9.71 -5.27
CA HIS A 135 3.85 9.90 -4.68
C HIS A 135 4.68 8.61 -4.84
N ALA A 136 5.95 8.62 -4.44
CA ALA A 136 6.81 7.44 -4.42
C ALA A 136 6.30 6.40 -3.42
N ILE A 137 6.49 5.10 -3.70
CA ILE A 137 6.07 4.00 -2.80
C ILE A 137 6.56 4.19 -1.36
N ALA A 138 7.77 4.72 -1.17
CA ALA A 138 8.31 5.04 0.16
C ALA A 138 7.41 5.95 1.01
N GLY A 139 6.67 6.86 0.37
CA GLY A 139 5.73 7.76 1.04
C GLY A 139 4.57 7.05 1.74
N VAL A 140 4.21 5.83 1.30
CA VAL A 140 3.18 5.01 1.97
C VAL A 140 3.60 4.65 3.39
N PHE A 141 4.87 4.32 3.58
CA PHE A 141 5.42 3.80 4.84
C PHE A 141 5.54 4.85 5.95
N THR A 142 5.30 6.12 5.66
CA THR A 142 5.30 7.21 6.67
C THR A 142 4.11 7.18 7.61
N ARG A 143 2.97 6.65 7.14
CA ARG A 143 1.69 6.69 7.88
C ARG A 143 1.28 5.32 8.41
N VAL A 144 1.99 4.27 8.03
CA VAL A 144 1.72 2.89 8.49
C VAL A 144 2.76 2.43 9.51
N ILE A 145 2.26 1.93 10.63
CA ILE A 145 3.01 1.18 11.62
C ILE A 145 2.75 -0.28 11.32
N THR A 146 3.82 -0.95 10.91
CA THR A 146 3.84 -2.33 10.43
C THR A 146 4.22 -3.31 11.54
N ASN A 147 4.09 -4.61 11.29
CA ASN A 147 4.59 -5.66 12.17
C ASN A 147 5.64 -6.51 11.45
N THR A 148 5.92 -7.72 11.96
CA THR A 148 6.83 -8.70 11.38
C THR A 148 6.58 -9.06 9.90
N ASP A 149 5.38 -8.83 9.38
CA ASP A 149 5.03 -9.07 7.97
C ASP A 149 5.52 -7.97 7.00
N GLU A 150 6.09 -6.88 7.50
CA GLU A 150 6.67 -5.82 6.66
C GLU A 150 7.75 -6.35 5.70
N SER A 151 8.61 -7.24 6.20
CA SER A 151 9.72 -7.75 5.40
C SER A 151 9.20 -8.60 4.23
N ASP A 152 8.10 -9.36 4.43
CA ASP A 152 7.39 -10.06 3.36
C ASP A 152 6.75 -9.09 2.35
N ALA A 153 6.10 -8.02 2.84
CA ALA A 153 5.52 -7.00 1.98
C ALA A 153 6.58 -6.32 1.09
N LEU A 154 7.70 -5.90 1.69
CA LEU A 154 8.82 -5.31 0.97
C LEU A 154 9.46 -6.30 0.00
N ALA A 155 9.62 -7.57 0.39
CA ALA A 155 10.16 -8.60 -0.51
C ALA A 155 9.29 -8.79 -1.76
N LYS A 156 7.96 -8.75 -1.59
CA LYS A 156 7.01 -8.83 -2.70
C LYS A 156 7.09 -7.61 -3.62
N VAL A 157 7.29 -6.41 -3.07
CA VAL A 157 7.58 -5.20 -3.88
C VAL A 157 8.87 -5.38 -4.69
N VAL A 158 9.97 -5.81 -4.06
CA VAL A 158 11.25 -6.04 -4.76
C VAL A 158 11.12 -7.07 -5.88
N ARG A 159 10.46 -8.20 -5.61
CA ARG A 159 10.25 -9.27 -6.60
C ARG A 159 9.33 -8.84 -7.73
N SER A 160 8.29 -8.07 -7.43
CA SER A 160 7.28 -7.63 -8.40
C SER A 160 6.69 -8.79 -9.23
N ALA A 161 6.42 -9.94 -8.60
CA ALA A 161 6.00 -11.14 -9.32
C ALA A 161 4.46 -11.19 -9.48
N PRO A 162 3.91 -11.17 -10.71
CA PRO A 162 2.47 -11.29 -10.95
C PRO A 162 1.87 -12.57 -10.35
N GLY A 163 0.60 -12.51 -9.93
CA GLY A 163 -0.10 -13.57 -9.21
C GLY A 163 0.21 -13.63 -7.71
N THR A 164 1.12 -12.78 -7.21
CA THR A 164 1.44 -12.72 -5.78
C THR A 164 0.33 -11.98 -5.02
N GLU A 165 -0.15 -12.59 -3.93
CA GLU A 165 -1.09 -11.98 -3.01
C GLU A 165 -0.41 -11.54 -1.70
N HIS A 166 -0.95 -10.51 -1.06
CA HIS A 166 -0.56 -10.14 0.30
C HIS A 166 -1.74 -9.57 1.08
N GLN A 167 -1.84 -9.98 2.34
CA GLN A 167 -2.77 -9.42 3.31
C GLN A 167 -2.08 -9.21 4.64
N ALA A 168 -2.38 -8.08 5.26
CA ALA A 168 -1.79 -7.66 6.52
C ALA A 168 -2.80 -6.85 7.33
N VAL A 169 -2.63 -6.88 8.65
CA VAL A 169 -3.28 -5.92 9.54
C VAL A 169 -2.20 -5.01 10.09
N TRP A 170 -2.21 -3.75 9.69
CA TRP A 170 -1.30 -2.72 10.17
C TRP A 170 -2.05 -1.58 10.83
N THR A 171 -1.33 -0.76 11.57
CA THR A 171 -1.91 0.44 12.19
C THR A 171 -1.65 1.63 11.28
N VAL A 172 -2.71 2.32 10.88
CA VAL A 172 -2.65 3.59 10.17
C VAL A 172 -2.71 4.72 11.19
N ARG A 173 -1.76 5.66 11.09
CA ARG A 173 -1.81 6.95 11.78
C ARG A 173 -2.52 7.96 10.88
N ARG A 174 -3.64 8.48 11.35
CA ARG A 174 -4.39 9.57 10.69
C ARG A 174 -3.78 10.93 11.01
N ASP A 175 -4.09 11.95 10.21
CA ASP A 175 -3.59 13.32 10.43
C ASP A 175 -4.19 13.97 11.69
N ASP A 176 -5.35 13.49 12.13
CA ASP A 176 -5.97 13.84 13.42
C ASP A 176 -5.27 13.15 14.63
N GLY A 177 -4.24 12.34 14.38
CA GLY A 177 -3.49 11.60 15.39
C GLY A 177 -4.11 10.26 15.82
N ALA A 178 -5.32 9.92 15.35
CA ALA A 178 -5.95 8.66 15.69
C ALA A 178 -5.21 7.46 15.06
N LEU A 179 -5.16 6.36 15.81
CA LEU A 179 -4.56 5.10 15.38
C LEU A 179 -5.67 4.11 15.02
N ARG A 180 -5.69 3.69 13.76
CA ARG A 180 -6.72 2.78 13.21
C ARG A 180 -6.08 1.47 12.80
N ALA A 181 -6.65 0.35 13.20
CA ALA A 181 -6.29 -0.93 12.61
C ALA A 181 -6.87 -0.97 11.20
N ALA A 182 -6.02 -1.31 10.23
CA ALA A 182 -6.40 -1.38 8.84
C ALA A 182 -5.99 -2.72 8.25
N HIS A 183 -6.95 -3.38 7.59
CA HIS A 183 -6.70 -4.58 6.81
C HIS A 183 -6.32 -4.19 5.39
N PHE A 184 -5.10 -4.53 5.00
CA PHE A 184 -4.57 -4.35 3.66
C PHE A 184 -4.78 -5.64 2.89
N SER A 185 -5.29 -5.54 1.66
CA SER A 185 -5.42 -6.67 0.75
C SER A 185 -4.97 -6.25 -0.64
N CYS A 186 -4.01 -6.95 -1.22
CA CYS A 186 -3.50 -6.63 -2.53
C CYS A 186 -3.07 -7.85 -3.35
N ARG A 187 -3.05 -7.66 -4.67
CA ARG A 187 -2.52 -8.60 -5.66
C ARG A 187 -1.54 -7.88 -6.60
N ILE A 188 -0.50 -8.59 -7.00
CA ILE A 188 0.40 -8.16 -8.08
C ILE A 188 -0.12 -8.70 -9.40
N LEU A 189 -0.28 -7.82 -10.39
CA LEU A 189 -0.85 -8.10 -11.69
C LEU A 189 0.06 -7.52 -12.76
N GLU A 190 0.07 -8.15 -13.93
CA GLU A 190 0.67 -7.61 -15.15
C GLU A 190 -0.47 -7.03 -16.00
N GLU A 191 -0.32 -5.79 -16.46
CA GLU A 191 -1.33 -5.10 -17.25
C GLU A 191 -0.70 -4.41 -18.45
N LEU A 192 -1.43 -4.39 -19.56
CA LEU A 192 -1.05 -3.58 -20.72
C LEU A 192 -1.51 -2.15 -20.50
N THR A 193 -0.58 -1.21 -20.66
CA THR A 193 -0.87 0.22 -20.70
C THR A 193 -1.64 0.57 -21.98
N ALA A 194 -2.19 1.79 -22.04
CA ALA A 194 -2.83 2.31 -23.26
C ALA A 194 -1.88 2.35 -24.47
N ALA A 195 -0.56 2.40 -24.24
CA ALA A 195 0.48 2.33 -25.26
C ALA A 195 0.83 0.89 -25.70
N GLY A 196 0.21 -0.13 -25.07
CA GLY A 196 0.50 -1.54 -25.31
C GLY A 196 1.76 -2.06 -24.61
N GLU A 197 2.39 -1.26 -23.75
CA GLU A 197 3.53 -1.69 -22.94
C GLU A 197 3.05 -2.47 -21.71
N SER A 198 3.76 -3.54 -21.35
CA SER A 198 3.46 -4.30 -20.14
C SER A 198 4.04 -3.61 -18.90
N GLU A 199 3.19 -3.36 -17.90
CA GLU A 199 3.57 -2.85 -16.59
C GLU A 199 3.06 -3.76 -15.47
N VAL A 200 3.80 -3.76 -14.36
CA VAL A 200 3.43 -4.55 -13.18
C VAL A 200 2.82 -3.65 -12.12
N PHE A 201 1.61 -3.97 -11.69
CA PHE A 201 0.87 -3.24 -10.67
C PHE A 201 0.62 -4.09 -9.43
N MET A 202 0.85 -3.53 -8.24
CA MET A 202 0.30 -4.06 -7.00
C MET A 202 -0.99 -3.30 -6.69
N ARG A 203 -2.14 -3.88 -7.01
CA ARG A 203 -3.45 -3.29 -6.72
C ARG A 203 -3.93 -3.71 -5.36
N GLY A 204 -4.48 -2.77 -4.59
CA GLY A 204 -4.94 -3.06 -3.26
C GLY A 204 -6.11 -2.20 -2.79
N VAL A 205 -6.61 -2.60 -1.64
CA VAL A 205 -7.50 -1.80 -0.80
C VAL A 205 -7.03 -1.82 0.64
N THR A 206 -7.37 -0.75 1.34
CA THR A 206 -7.19 -0.61 2.79
C THR A 206 -8.57 -0.45 3.41
N HIS A 207 -8.89 -1.28 4.38
CA HIS A 207 -10.16 -1.29 5.10
C HIS A 207 -9.91 -0.96 6.57
N ASP A 208 -10.50 0.13 7.08
CA ASP A 208 -10.49 0.46 8.51
C ASP A 208 -11.37 -0.55 9.26
N ILE A 209 -10.74 -1.35 10.13
CA ILE A 209 -11.39 -2.41 10.88
C ILE A 209 -11.56 -2.08 12.37
N GLY A 210 -11.30 -0.83 12.76
CA GLY A 210 -11.52 -0.36 14.13
C GLY A 210 -10.35 0.43 14.72
N ASP A 211 -10.52 0.78 15.99
CA ASP A 211 -9.45 1.38 16.79
C ASP A 211 -8.29 0.38 16.94
N ALA A 212 -7.06 0.83 16.70
CA ALA A 212 -5.87 -0.03 16.75
C ALA A 212 -5.67 -0.72 18.11
N THR A 213 -6.16 -0.11 19.20
CA THR A 213 -6.07 -0.67 20.56
C THR A 213 -7.07 -1.81 20.83
N ASN A 214 -8.12 -1.91 20.01
CA ASN A 214 -9.21 -2.86 20.18
C ASN A 214 -9.14 -4.06 19.22
N VAL A 215 -8.27 -4.01 18.21
CA VAL A 215 -8.16 -5.05 17.18
C VAL A 215 -6.97 -5.96 17.47
N THR A 216 -7.28 -7.23 17.78
CA THR A 216 -6.26 -8.28 17.91
C THR A 216 -5.50 -8.45 16.59
N GLY A 217 -4.17 -8.30 16.63
CA GLY A 217 -3.30 -8.41 15.46
C GLY A 217 -2.83 -7.07 14.88
N ALA A 218 -3.40 -5.95 15.33
CA ALA A 218 -2.81 -4.64 15.07
C ALA A 218 -1.44 -4.55 15.78
N PRO A 219 -0.38 -4.06 15.12
CA PRO A 219 0.92 -3.90 15.75
C PRO A 219 0.83 -2.98 16.97
N PRO A 220 1.60 -3.27 18.03
CA PRO A 220 1.79 -2.28 19.08
C PRO A 220 2.46 -1.02 18.48
N PRO A 221 2.23 0.18 19.05
CA PRO A 221 2.71 1.43 18.47
C PRO A 221 4.22 1.48 18.21
N VAL A 222 5.01 0.72 18.98
CA VAL A 222 6.46 0.60 18.79
C VAL A 222 6.92 -0.81 19.18
N ILE A 223 7.55 -1.52 18.24
CA ILE A 223 8.25 -2.81 18.48
C ILE A 223 9.71 -2.56 18.91
N LEU A 224 10.31 -3.49 19.65
CA LEU A 224 11.64 -3.31 20.26
C LEU A 224 12.73 -3.09 19.20
N GLU A 225 12.65 -3.78 18.07
CA GLU A 225 13.60 -3.72 16.96
C GLU A 225 13.70 -2.29 16.41
N HIS A 226 12.57 -1.60 16.27
CA HIS A 226 12.54 -0.19 15.88
C HIS A 226 13.17 0.71 16.95
N ARG A 227 12.90 0.45 18.24
CA ARG A 227 13.53 1.23 19.32
C ARG A 227 15.05 1.05 19.34
N VAL A 228 15.52 -0.17 19.14
CA VAL A 228 16.96 -0.47 19.09
C VAL A 228 17.60 0.23 17.89
N LEU A 229 16.93 0.20 16.73
CA LEU A 229 17.40 0.92 15.56
C LEU A 229 17.43 2.43 15.83
N ASP A 230 16.33 3.03 16.26
CA ASP A 230 16.25 4.47 16.55
C ASP A 230 17.30 4.90 17.58
N ALA A 231 17.47 4.14 18.67
CA ALA A 231 18.46 4.43 19.71
C ALA A 231 19.91 4.27 19.24
N ALA A 232 20.15 3.46 18.19
CA ALA A 232 21.48 3.28 17.61
C ALA A 232 21.83 4.37 16.58
N ALA A 233 20.90 5.26 16.21
CA ALA A 233 21.18 6.36 15.28
C ALA A 233 22.04 7.44 15.94
N ALA A 234 23.12 7.84 15.27
CA ALA A 234 23.86 9.04 15.66
C ALA A 234 23.13 10.28 15.12
N ASP A 235 23.34 11.43 15.77
CA ASP A 235 22.80 12.70 15.30
C ASP A 235 23.26 12.98 13.86
N GLY A 236 22.31 13.33 12.99
CA GLY A 236 22.58 13.57 11.57
C GLY A 236 22.66 12.30 10.70
N GLU A 237 22.46 11.10 11.26
CA GLU A 237 22.31 9.87 10.49
C GLU A 237 20.84 9.55 10.19
N PHE A 238 20.55 9.25 8.93
CA PHE A 238 19.23 8.83 8.46
C PHE A 238 19.33 7.46 7.82
N ARG A 239 18.34 6.59 8.04
CA ARG A 239 18.40 5.19 7.59
C ARG A 239 17.29 4.88 6.62
N ALA A 240 17.62 4.15 5.58
CA ALA A 240 16.71 3.81 4.51
C ALA A 240 16.88 2.36 4.09
N ILE A 241 15.77 1.73 3.72
CA ILE A 241 15.76 0.47 2.98
C ILE A 241 15.68 0.82 1.50
N VAL A 242 16.62 0.29 0.70
CA VAL A 242 16.76 0.58 -0.73
C VAL A 242 16.77 -0.72 -1.52
N ASP A 243 16.02 -0.76 -2.62
CA ASP A 243 16.06 -1.88 -3.57
C ASP A 243 17.40 -1.86 -4.32
N LEU A 244 18.14 -2.96 -4.23
CA LEU A 244 19.46 -3.12 -4.84
C LEU A 244 19.44 -3.07 -6.37
N ARG A 245 18.35 -3.51 -7.00
CA ARG A 245 18.22 -3.58 -8.46
C ARG A 245 17.89 -2.22 -9.05
N THR A 246 16.91 -1.54 -8.47
CA THR A 246 16.39 -0.26 -8.98
C THR A 246 17.09 0.95 -8.36
N LEU A 247 17.82 0.75 -7.24
CA LEU A 247 18.41 1.81 -6.41
C LEU A 247 17.36 2.78 -5.84
N ARG A 248 16.10 2.37 -5.79
CA ARG A 248 14.99 3.19 -5.31
C ARG A 248 14.78 3.01 -3.82
N LEU A 249 14.47 4.12 -3.17
CA LEU A 249 14.05 4.14 -1.78
C LEU A 249 12.75 3.33 -1.63
N MET A 250 12.77 2.36 -0.73
CA MET A 250 11.58 1.60 -0.35
C MET A 250 10.94 2.16 0.90
N ARG A 251 11.74 2.56 1.90
CA ARG A 251 11.26 3.04 3.20
C ARG A 251 12.36 3.80 3.94
N TRP A 252 12.00 4.86 4.67
CA TRP A 252 12.84 5.42 5.73
C TRP A 252 12.61 4.70 7.06
N MET A 253 13.69 4.39 7.77
CA MET A 253 13.71 3.82 9.10
C MET A 253 14.03 4.94 10.10
N GLY A 254 12.99 5.52 10.67
CA GLY A 254 13.07 6.75 11.45
C GLY A 254 12.75 7.99 10.59
N PRO A 255 13.22 9.18 10.97
CA PRO A 255 13.01 10.39 10.18
C PRO A 255 13.69 10.28 8.81
N ALA A 256 13.07 10.88 7.79
CA ALA A 256 13.68 11.03 6.48
C ALA A 256 14.79 12.10 6.50
N MET A 257 15.80 11.95 5.65
CA MET A 257 16.83 12.99 5.49
C MET A 257 16.18 14.29 4.97
N PRO A 258 16.38 15.44 5.65
CA PRO A 258 15.84 16.73 5.22
C PRO A 258 16.32 17.13 3.83
N GLU A 259 15.56 18.00 3.15
CA GLU A 259 15.87 18.62 1.86
C GLU A 259 15.89 17.68 0.64
N ILE A 260 15.97 16.36 0.84
CA ILE A 260 15.98 15.39 -0.25
C ILE A 260 14.57 15.24 -0.84
N ALA A 261 14.46 15.32 -2.17
CA ALA A 261 13.24 15.04 -2.91
C ALA A 261 13.04 13.52 -3.00
N TRP A 262 12.46 12.92 -1.95
CA TRP A 262 12.23 11.47 -1.88
C TRP A 262 10.75 11.10 -2.02
N GLN A 263 9.82 12.04 -1.81
CA GLN A 263 8.39 11.77 -1.82
C GLN A 263 7.79 11.78 -3.22
N SER A 264 8.35 12.54 -4.18
CA SER A 264 7.77 12.66 -5.53
C SER A 264 6.33 13.22 -5.47
N LEU A 265 6.07 14.20 -4.59
CA LEU A 265 4.78 14.87 -4.55
C LEU A 265 4.58 15.75 -5.79
N SER A 266 3.33 16.12 -6.07
CA SER A 266 3.04 17.06 -7.15
C SER A 266 3.76 18.39 -6.93
N GLY A 267 4.58 18.80 -7.92
CA GLY A 267 5.43 20.00 -7.83
C GLY A 267 6.82 19.76 -7.25
N GLU A 268 7.09 18.59 -6.68
CA GLU A 268 8.44 18.19 -6.28
C GLU A 268 9.20 17.55 -7.46
N PRO A 269 10.53 17.67 -7.50
CA PRO A 269 11.37 16.88 -8.40
C PRO A 269 11.24 15.37 -8.15
N ASP A 270 11.42 14.57 -9.20
CA ASP A 270 11.47 13.12 -9.05
C ASP A 270 12.73 12.68 -8.27
N PRO A 271 12.60 11.71 -7.35
CA PRO A 271 13.73 11.16 -6.61
C PRO A 271 14.77 10.56 -7.55
N ALA A 272 16.02 11.02 -7.39
CA ALA A 272 17.11 10.57 -8.23
C ALA A 272 18.46 10.61 -7.50
N ILE A 273 19.35 9.71 -7.93
CA ILE A 273 20.80 9.82 -7.73
C ILE A 273 21.36 10.57 -8.95
N HIS A 274 22.35 11.43 -8.75
CA HIS A 274 23.00 12.16 -9.83
C HIS A 274 23.51 11.18 -10.92
N PRO A 275 23.29 11.46 -12.21
CA PRO A 275 23.66 10.55 -13.30
C PRO A 275 25.11 10.05 -13.24
N ASP A 276 26.07 10.94 -12.97
CA ASP A 276 27.49 10.59 -12.84
C ASP A 276 27.78 9.63 -11.67
N ASP A 277 26.98 9.69 -10.60
CA ASP A 277 27.16 8.90 -9.39
C ASP A 277 26.45 7.54 -9.47
N LEU A 278 25.65 7.30 -10.52
CA LEU A 278 24.97 6.01 -10.74
C LEU A 278 25.96 4.85 -10.88
N SER A 279 27.14 5.11 -11.45
CA SER A 279 28.20 4.10 -11.59
C SER A 279 28.73 3.65 -10.22
N ILE A 280 28.86 4.59 -9.28
CA ILE A 280 29.27 4.37 -7.90
C ILE A 280 28.17 3.59 -7.18
N ALA A 281 26.93 4.05 -7.23
CA ALA A 281 25.79 3.39 -6.57
C ALA A 281 25.58 1.94 -7.06
N LYS A 282 25.72 1.69 -8.36
CA LYS A 282 25.66 0.33 -8.94
C LYS A 282 26.81 -0.56 -8.48
N THR A 283 28.01 0.02 -8.31
CA THR A 283 29.16 -0.73 -7.80
C THR A 283 28.97 -1.08 -6.33
N MET A 284 28.56 -0.11 -5.51
CA MET A 284 28.16 -0.35 -4.12
C MET A 284 27.10 -1.45 -4.02
N SER A 285 26.05 -1.42 -4.85
CA SER A 285 24.99 -2.43 -4.86
C SER A 285 25.52 -3.85 -5.18
N ARG A 286 26.37 -4.00 -6.21
CA ARG A 286 26.96 -5.29 -6.57
C ARG A 286 27.87 -5.86 -5.49
N GLU A 287 28.66 -5.02 -4.84
CA GLU A 287 29.65 -5.45 -3.83
C GLU A 287 29.00 -5.81 -2.48
N LEU A 288 27.76 -5.38 -2.22
CA LEU A 288 27.03 -5.70 -0.99
C LEU A 288 26.84 -7.21 -0.75
N ALA A 289 26.88 -8.03 -1.81
CA ALA A 289 26.84 -9.48 -1.69
C ALA A 289 28.04 -10.06 -0.91
N HIS A 290 29.13 -9.31 -0.79
CA HIS A 290 30.40 -9.78 -0.22
C HIS A 290 30.90 -8.93 0.95
N THR A 291 30.62 -7.63 0.95
CA THR A 291 31.14 -6.70 1.96
C THR A 291 30.20 -5.53 2.18
N ARG A 292 30.41 -4.80 3.28
CA ARG A 292 29.78 -3.48 3.47
C ARG A 292 30.42 -2.49 2.51
N THR A 293 29.60 -1.61 1.96
CA THR A 293 30.06 -0.60 0.99
C THR A 293 29.80 0.80 1.50
N ASN A 294 30.58 1.76 1.01
CA ASN A 294 30.35 3.17 1.31
C ASN A 294 30.80 4.05 0.15
N GLY A 295 30.26 5.25 0.06
CA GLY A 295 30.61 6.22 -0.96
C GLY A 295 29.84 7.52 -0.82
N THR A 296 30.32 8.56 -1.47
CA THR A 296 29.62 9.84 -1.58
C THR A 296 28.78 9.84 -2.85
N LEU A 297 27.50 10.15 -2.72
CA LEU A 297 26.53 10.22 -3.81
C LEU A 297 25.83 11.57 -3.75
N ARG A 298 25.44 12.14 -4.87
CA ARG A 298 24.54 13.29 -4.92
C ARG A 298 23.10 12.84 -5.08
N LEU A 299 22.23 13.28 -4.18
CA LEU A 299 20.80 13.02 -4.20
C LEU A 299 20.03 14.28 -4.61
N ARG A 300 18.92 14.09 -5.33
CA ARG A 300 18.04 15.20 -5.74
C ARG A 300 17.46 15.90 -4.52
N THR A 301 17.51 17.22 -4.49
CA THR A 301 16.88 18.06 -3.46
C THR A 301 15.51 18.58 -3.90
N LEU A 302 14.72 19.07 -2.94
CA LEU A 302 13.36 19.61 -3.17
C LEU A 302 13.33 20.84 -4.08
N ASP A 303 14.42 21.60 -4.16
CA ASP A 303 14.59 22.74 -5.07
C ASP A 303 15.04 22.31 -6.49
N GLY A 304 15.31 21.03 -6.71
CA GLY A 304 15.76 20.48 -7.99
C GLY A 304 17.28 20.33 -8.12
N GLU A 305 18.05 20.82 -7.16
CA GLU A 305 19.51 20.72 -7.15
C GLU A 305 20.00 19.33 -6.68
N TRP A 306 21.29 19.26 -6.34
CA TRP A 306 21.97 18.03 -5.97
C TRP A 306 22.73 18.21 -4.66
N LYS A 307 22.35 17.45 -3.63
CA LYS A 307 23.03 17.45 -2.33
C LYS A 307 23.98 16.26 -2.21
N PRO A 308 25.28 16.46 -1.95
CA PRO A 308 26.19 15.36 -1.65
C PRO A 308 25.81 14.75 -0.30
N VAL A 309 25.77 13.43 -0.25
CA VAL A 309 25.55 12.65 0.97
C VAL A 309 26.58 11.54 1.04
N TYR A 310 27.07 11.26 2.24
CA TYR A 310 27.89 10.09 2.48
C TYR A 310 26.98 8.91 2.86
N ALA A 311 27.03 7.84 2.08
CA ALA A 311 26.20 6.66 2.23
C ALA A 311 27.04 5.45 2.66
N LYS A 312 26.63 4.77 3.74
CA LYS A 312 27.11 3.44 4.13
C LYS A 312 26.00 2.44 3.91
N ALA A 313 26.25 1.37 3.17
CA ALA A 313 25.27 0.33 2.89
C ALA A 313 25.69 -1.02 3.48
N VAL A 314 24.69 -1.77 3.96
CA VAL A 314 24.83 -3.15 4.43
C VAL A 314 23.72 -3.99 3.81
N LEU A 315 24.07 -5.21 3.40
CA LEU A 315 23.10 -6.15 2.85
C LEU A 315 22.13 -6.61 3.96
N MET A 316 20.85 -6.61 3.64
CA MET A 316 19.78 -7.03 4.52
C MET A 316 18.89 -8.05 3.79
N ALA A 317 18.56 -9.15 4.45
CA ALA A 317 17.56 -10.09 3.94
C ALA A 317 16.15 -9.58 4.29
N LEU A 318 15.27 -9.48 3.30
CA LEU A 318 13.84 -9.24 3.49
C LEU A 318 13.11 -10.57 3.75
N ASP A 319 13.53 -11.63 3.05
CA ASP A 319 13.16 -13.02 3.32
C ASP A 319 14.27 -13.98 2.86
N GLN A 320 13.96 -15.28 2.77
CA GLN A 320 14.92 -16.34 2.41
C GLN A 320 15.50 -16.18 0.98
N HIS A 321 14.85 -15.41 0.10
CA HIS A 321 15.18 -15.35 -1.31
C HIS A 321 15.30 -13.92 -1.84
N THR A 322 15.12 -12.90 -0.99
CA THR A 322 15.10 -11.51 -1.42
C THR A 322 15.84 -10.63 -0.44
N THR A 323 16.72 -9.80 -1.00
CA THR A 323 17.59 -8.90 -0.25
C THR A 323 17.34 -7.45 -0.66
N ALA A 324 17.71 -6.55 0.25
CA ALA A 324 17.74 -5.11 0.05
C ALA A 324 19.01 -4.54 0.69
N ALA A 325 19.27 -3.25 0.50
CA ALA A 325 20.28 -2.54 1.29
C ALA A 325 19.61 -1.81 2.46
N LEU A 326 20.18 -1.94 3.65
CA LEU A 326 20.04 -0.94 4.70
C LEU A 326 21.13 0.10 4.48
N VAL A 327 20.73 1.33 4.13
CA VAL A 327 21.62 2.45 3.84
C VAL A 327 21.52 3.46 4.97
N THR A 328 22.65 3.83 5.57
CA THR A 328 22.77 4.98 6.45
C THR A 328 23.35 6.13 5.64
N VAL A 329 22.63 7.24 5.57
CA VAL A 329 23.05 8.48 4.90
C VAL A 329 23.24 9.59 5.93
N ARG A 330 24.22 10.45 5.66
CA ARG A 330 24.50 11.66 6.44
C ARG A 330 25.14 12.70 5.54
N ASP A 331 25.22 13.93 6.03
CA ASP A 331 26.06 14.94 5.38
C ASP A 331 27.53 14.45 5.34
N PRO A 332 28.25 14.73 4.23
CA PRO A 332 29.67 14.42 4.16
C PRO A 332 30.41 15.18 5.26
N GLU A 333 31.50 14.59 5.77
CA GLU A 333 32.40 15.35 6.62
C GLU A 333 32.92 16.54 5.80
N THR A 334 32.80 17.74 6.36
CA THR A 334 33.48 18.91 5.82
C THR A 334 34.95 18.70 6.17
N ASP A 335 35.79 18.47 5.16
CA ASP A 335 37.23 18.61 5.35
C ASP A 335 37.48 20.07 5.77
N GLU A 336 37.82 20.31 7.04
CA GLU A 336 38.47 21.56 7.48
C GLU A 336 39.88 21.67 6.90
#